data_AF-A0A5C4QTV5-F1
#
_entry.id   AF-A0A5C4QTV5-F1
#
_cell.length_a   1.000
_cell.length_b   1.000
_cell.length_c   1.000
_cell.angle_alpha   90.00
_cell.angle_beta   90.00
_cell.angle_gamma   90.00
#
_symmetry.space_group_name_H-M   'P 1'
#
loop_
_entity.id
_entity.type
_entity.pdbx_description
1 polymer ?
#
loop_
_entity_poly.entity_id
_entity_poly.type
_entity_poly.pdbx_seq_one_letter_code
_entity_poly.pdbx_strand_id
1 'polypeptide(L)'
;MTKSCLTALLLACACFVGANERFNDPFSPISQTALSQLAEPITAENRLLQHTSCNINSLLLIDHFPLAQLKVIGLIHYANHSVVLWSTPDNVIIDSRLNDVIAQDQWQITAIETRRIVLQRCQTPSLQRSIPL
;
A
#
# COMPACT_ATOMS: atom_id res chain seq x y z
N MET A 1 -5.28 -12.97 -66.33
CA MET A 1 -5.03 -11.59 -66.80
C MET A 1 -5.12 -10.66 -65.58
N THR A 2 -4.11 -9.78 -65.42
CA THR A 2 -4.01 -8.55 -64.59
C THR A 2 -4.40 -8.65 -63.10
N LYS A 3 -3.47 -8.80 -62.13
CA LYS A 3 -2.58 -7.78 -61.54
C LYS A 3 -3.24 -6.40 -61.36
N SER A 4 -3.41 -5.93 -60.13
CA SER A 4 -2.68 -4.74 -59.63
C SER A 4 -3.10 -4.35 -58.20
N CYS A 5 -2.08 -4.07 -57.40
CA CYS A 5 -2.10 -3.56 -56.04
C CYS A 5 -2.78 -2.19 -55.95
N LEU A 6 -3.53 -1.98 -54.88
CA LEU A 6 -3.92 -0.65 -54.39
C LEU A 6 -3.26 -0.42 -53.03
N THR A 7 -1.93 -0.47 -53.03
CA THR A 7 -1.08 0.18 -52.03
C THR A 7 -0.94 1.64 -52.45
N ALA A 8 -1.65 2.55 -51.79
CA ALA A 8 -1.24 3.95 -51.53
C ALA A 8 -2.46 4.80 -51.17
N LEU A 9 -2.79 4.91 -49.87
CA LEU A 9 -3.27 6.17 -49.26
C LEU A 9 -3.39 6.05 -47.72
N LEU A 10 -2.31 5.72 -47.02
CA LEU A 10 -2.25 5.83 -45.55
C LEU A 10 -0.99 6.58 -45.07
N LEU A 11 -0.45 7.44 -45.93
CA LEU A 11 0.65 8.38 -45.64
C LEU A 11 0.09 9.80 -45.57
N ALA A 12 -0.77 10.07 -44.58
CA ALA A 12 -1.17 11.43 -44.23
C ALA A 12 -1.84 11.48 -42.85
N CYS A 13 -1.11 11.12 -41.78
CA CYS A 13 -1.42 11.63 -40.44
C CYS A 13 -0.22 11.44 -39.48
N ALA A 14 0.95 11.93 -39.92
CA ALA A 14 2.01 12.30 -39.00
C ALA A 14 1.99 13.83 -38.90
N CYS A 15 2.27 14.35 -37.69
CA CYS A 15 2.39 15.76 -37.31
C CYS A 15 1.14 16.41 -36.69
N PHE A 16 0.75 15.92 -35.50
CA PHE A 16 0.42 16.83 -34.40
C PHE A 16 1.23 16.42 -33.15
N VAL A 17 2.52 16.75 -33.18
CA VAL A 17 3.33 16.93 -31.98
C VAL A 17 3.08 18.38 -31.57
N GLY A 18 2.37 18.62 -30.46
CA GLY A 18 2.08 20.01 -30.09
C GLY A 18 1.07 20.22 -28.98
N ALA A 19 1.24 19.57 -27.83
CA ALA A 19 0.90 20.17 -26.54
C ALA A 19 1.77 19.50 -25.48
N ASN A 20 3.01 19.99 -25.33
CA ASN A 20 3.77 19.80 -24.11
C ASN A 20 3.08 20.63 -23.01
N GLU A 21 1.92 20.20 -22.55
CA GLU A 21 1.51 20.55 -21.19
C GLU A 21 2.41 19.73 -20.29
N ARG A 22 3.44 20.40 -19.76
CA ARG A 22 4.23 19.88 -18.65
C ARG A 22 3.26 19.60 -17.51
N PHE A 23 2.81 18.36 -17.42
CA PHE A 23 2.28 17.83 -16.18
C PHE A 23 3.46 17.81 -15.21
N ASN A 24 3.59 18.88 -14.43
CA ASN A 24 4.51 18.91 -13.29
C ASN A 24 3.96 17.90 -12.29
N ASP A 25 4.46 16.68 -12.36
CA ASP A 25 4.24 15.68 -11.34
C ASP A 25 4.77 16.25 -10.01
N PRO A 26 3.90 16.47 -9.00
CA PRO A 26 4.30 17.02 -7.71
C PRO A 26 5.21 16.06 -6.93
N PHE A 27 5.42 14.83 -7.40
CA PHE A 27 6.32 13.84 -6.83
C PHE A 27 7.59 13.62 -7.65
N SER A 28 7.81 14.39 -8.73
CA SER A 28 9.05 14.33 -9.48
C SER A 28 10.21 14.82 -8.61
N PRO A 29 11.27 14.01 -8.41
CA PRO A 29 12.40 14.39 -7.59
C PRO A 29 13.14 15.52 -8.30
N ILE A 30 12.91 16.76 -7.86
CA ILE A 30 13.74 17.89 -8.25
C ILE A 30 15.16 17.50 -7.83
N SER A 31 16.03 17.31 -8.81
CA SER A 31 17.45 17.06 -8.61
C SER A 31 18.06 18.30 -7.94
N GLN A 32 17.95 18.35 -6.62
CA GLN A 32 18.70 19.31 -5.80
C GLN A 32 20.14 18.83 -5.77
N THR A 33 20.96 19.44 -6.62
CA THR A 33 22.40 19.44 -6.46
C THR A 33 22.71 20.23 -5.18
N ALA A 34 22.84 19.53 -4.05
CA ALA A 34 23.29 20.10 -2.79
C ALA A 34 24.46 19.27 -2.26
N LEU A 35 25.65 19.81 -2.55
CA LEU A 35 26.90 19.80 -1.79
C LEU A 35 27.09 18.70 -0.73
N SER A 36 28.17 17.94 -0.92
CA SER A 36 28.91 17.18 0.08
C SER A 36 28.86 17.78 1.48
N GLN A 37 28.33 17.02 2.43
CA GLN A 37 28.88 16.98 3.78
C GLN A 37 29.12 15.53 4.16
N LEU A 38 30.41 15.24 4.36
CA LEU A 38 30.93 14.04 4.99
C LEU A 38 30.31 13.98 6.40
N ALA A 39 29.44 13.00 6.64
CA ALA A 39 29.03 12.61 7.98
C ALA A 39 29.35 11.13 8.16
N GLU A 40 30.00 10.84 9.28
CA GLU A 40 30.62 9.58 9.68
C GLU A 40 29.70 8.35 9.53
N PRO A 41 30.27 7.14 9.35
CA PRO A 41 29.49 5.93 9.20
C PRO A 41 28.79 5.63 10.53
N ILE A 42 27.50 5.94 10.62
CA ILE A 42 26.68 5.48 11.73
C ILE A 42 26.62 3.96 11.62
N THR A 43 27.28 3.33 12.58
CA THR A 43 27.27 1.93 12.91
C THR A 43 25.90 1.31 12.62
N ALA A 44 25.90 0.22 11.87
CA ALA A 44 24.75 -0.66 11.72
C ALA A 44 24.40 -1.29 13.07
N GLU A 45 23.82 -0.51 13.98
CA GLU A 45 22.98 -1.05 15.03
C GLU A 45 21.71 -1.53 14.36
N ASN A 46 21.72 -2.84 14.09
CA ASN A 46 20.60 -3.70 13.83
C ASN A 46 19.61 -3.63 15.03
N ARG A 47 19.01 -2.46 15.27
CA ARG A 47 17.85 -2.29 16.14
C ARG A 47 16.62 -2.64 15.31
N LEU A 48 16.47 -3.93 15.04
CA LEU A 48 15.15 -4.57 15.08
C LEU A 48 14.60 -4.49 16.51
N LEU A 49 14.44 -3.28 17.04
CA LEU A 49 13.46 -3.04 18.07
C LEU A 49 12.16 -2.88 17.30
N GLN A 50 11.51 -4.04 17.07
CA GLN A 50 10.09 -4.10 16.82
C GLN A 50 9.44 -3.26 17.92
N HIS A 51 9.13 -2.00 17.60
CA HIS A 51 8.20 -1.22 18.38
C HIS A 51 6.84 -1.89 18.19
N THR A 52 6.56 -2.88 19.03
CA THR A 52 5.21 -3.38 19.33
C THR A 52 4.46 -2.28 20.05
N SER A 53 4.31 -1.11 19.42
CA SER A 53 3.47 -0.06 19.98
C SER A 53 2.06 -0.30 19.44
N CYS A 54 1.27 -1.04 20.22
CA CYS A 54 -0.17 -0.90 20.18
C CYS A 54 -0.50 0.53 20.60
N ASN A 55 -0.46 1.42 19.60
CA ASN A 55 -0.84 2.80 19.77
C ASN A 55 -2.36 2.84 19.67
N ILE A 56 -3.02 2.86 20.83
CA ILE A 56 -4.47 2.83 21.00
C ILE A 56 -5.14 4.12 20.46
N ASN A 57 -4.37 5.10 20.00
CA ASN A 57 -4.87 6.41 19.60
C ASN A 57 -5.25 6.52 18.11
N SER A 58 -5.28 5.44 17.33
CA SER A 58 -5.93 5.46 16.02
C SER A 58 -7.44 5.29 16.23
N LEU A 59 -8.23 6.35 16.03
CA LEU A 59 -9.70 6.26 16.03
C LEU A 59 -10.17 5.96 14.61
N LEU A 60 -10.23 4.68 14.23
CA LEU A 60 -10.78 4.23 12.97
C LEU A 60 -12.19 3.67 13.17
N LEU A 61 -13.07 3.81 12.16
CA LEU A 61 -14.44 3.28 12.21
C LEU A 61 -14.44 1.77 12.53
N ILE A 62 -13.41 1.06 12.08
CA ILE A 62 -13.20 -0.38 12.26
C ILE A 62 -13.06 -0.80 13.73
N ASP A 63 -12.72 0.13 14.63
CA ASP A 63 -12.45 -0.15 16.04
C ASP A 63 -13.72 -0.36 16.87
N HIS A 64 -14.90 -0.11 16.29
CA HIS A 64 -16.19 -0.34 16.97
C HIS A 64 -16.75 -1.74 16.71
N PHE A 65 -16.15 -2.50 15.78
CA PHE A 65 -16.63 -3.80 15.39
C PHE A 65 -15.77 -4.92 16.01
N PRO A 66 -16.37 -5.98 16.56
CA PRO A 66 -15.64 -7.20 16.90
C PRO A 66 -14.92 -7.76 15.67
N LEU A 67 -13.73 -8.33 15.85
CA LEU A 67 -12.93 -8.87 14.74
C LEU A 67 -13.70 -9.92 13.92
N ALA A 68 -14.57 -10.70 14.57
CA ALA A 68 -15.39 -11.72 13.91
C ALA A 68 -16.44 -11.17 12.93
N GLN A 69 -16.77 -9.88 13.03
CA GLN A 69 -17.72 -9.20 12.15
C GLN A 69 -17.03 -8.52 10.95
N LEU A 70 -15.71 -8.39 10.99
CA LEU A 70 -14.91 -7.85 9.90
C LEU A 70 -14.62 -8.95 8.90
N LYS A 71 -14.84 -8.65 7.61
CA LYS A 71 -14.50 -9.56 6.52
C LYS A 71 -13.35 -8.99 5.72
N VAL A 72 -12.31 -9.79 5.50
CA VAL A 72 -11.29 -9.43 4.52
C VAL A 72 -11.89 -9.61 3.13
N ILE A 73 -11.82 -8.57 2.30
CA ILE A 73 -12.38 -8.58 0.94
C ILE A 73 -11.30 -8.42 -0.14
N GLY A 74 -10.07 -8.09 0.26
CA GLY A 74 -8.97 -7.95 -0.69
C GLY A 74 -7.65 -7.57 -0.05
N LEU A 75 -6.60 -7.70 -0.85
CA LEU A 75 -5.25 -7.31 -0.54
C LEU A 75 -4.68 -6.54 -1.74
N ILE A 76 -4.15 -5.35 -1.51
CA ILE A 76 -3.46 -4.54 -2.52
C ILE A 76 -1.97 -4.57 -2.21
N HIS A 77 -1.17 -5.01 -3.17
CA HIS A 77 0.28 -5.01 -3.08
C HIS A 77 0.88 -3.82 -3.83
N TYR A 78 1.63 -2.99 -3.10
CA TYR A 78 2.50 -1.96 -3.67
C TYR A 78 3.96 -2.44 -3.60
N ALA A 79 4.86 -1.74 -4.29
CA ALA A 79 6.28 -2.10 -4.32
C ALA A 79 6.94 -2.08 -2.93
N ASN A 80 6.47 -1.24 -2.01
CA ASN A 80 7.07 -1.00 -0.70
C ASN A 80 6.16 -1.32 0.50
N HIS A 81 4.88 -1.60 0.29
CA HIS A 81 3.94 -1.93 1.35
C HIS A 81 2.73 -2.71 0.81
N SER A 82 1.89 -3.21 1.71
CA SER A 82 0.63 -3.88 1.36
C SER A 82 -0.51 -3.31 2.19
N VAL A 83 -1.71 -3.33 1.62
CA VAL A 83 -2.93 -2.77 2.21
C VAL A 83 -4.01 -3.85 2.22
N VAL A 84 -4.52 -4.15 3.40
CA VAL A 84 -5.66 -5.05 3.58
C VAL A 84 -6.95 -4.26 3.47
N LEU A 85 -7.94 -4.78 2.74
CA LEU A 85 -9.28 -4.22 2.66
C LEU A 85 -10.25 -5.03 3.51
N TRP A 86 -10.97 -4.35 4.38
CA TRP A 86 -12.00 -4.91 5.25
C TRP A 86 -13.37 -4.39 4.86
N SER A 87 -14.37 -5.26 4.88
CA SER A 87 -15.78 -4.87 4.89
C SER A 87 -16.33 -4.96 6.31
N THR A 88 -16.97 -3.89 6.76
CA THR A 88 -17.79 -3.89 7.99
C THR A 88 -19.16 -4.52 7.71
N PRO A 89 -19.95 -4.87 8.75
CA PRO A 89 -21.34 -5.28 8.61
C PRO A 89 -22.23 -4.26 7.90
N ASP A 90 -21.89 -2.99 8.03
CA ASP A 90 -22.61 -1.86 7.40
C ASP A 90 -22.17 -1.60 5.96
N ASN A 91 -21.39 -2.52 5.36
CA ASN A 91 -20.85 -2.44 4.00
C ASN A 91 -19.91 -1.25 3.77
N VAL A 92 -19.25 -0.76 4.82
CA VAL A 92 -18.16 0.22 4.68
C VAL A 92 -16.86 -0.51 4.43
N ILE A 93 -16.11 -0.06 3.42
CA ILE A 93 -14.77 -0.57 3.12
C ILE A 93 -13.73 0.29 3.85
N ILE A 94 -12.84 -0.36 4.58
CA ILE A 94 -11.78 0.28 5.35
C ILE A 94 -10.45 -0.37 4.99
N ASP A 95 -9.41 0.43 4.83
CA ASP A 95 -8.06 -0.05 4.59
C ASP A 95 -7.24 -0.12 5.88
N SER A 96 -6.29 -1.05 5.91
CA SER A 96 -5.31 -1.13 6.99
C SER A 96 -3.97 -1.68 6.50
N ARG A 97 -2.91 -1.42 7.25
CA ARG A 97 -1.51 -1.71 6.92
C ARG A 97 -0.83 -2.47 8.04
N LEU A 98 0.43 -2.82 7.80
CA LEU A 98 1.30 -3.37 8.82
C LEU A 98 1.37 -2.42 10.04
N ASN A 99 1.27 -3.00 11.23
CA ASN A 99 1.23 -2.34 12.54
C ASN A 99 -0.05 -1.58 12.89
N ASP A 100 -1.03 -1.48 11.99
CA ASP A 100 -2.33 -0.89 12.33
C ASP A 100 -3.05 -1.76 13.36
N VAL A 101 -3.77 -1.11 14.26
CA VAL A 101 -4.66 -1.74 15.23
C VAL A 101 -6.07 -1.67 14.67
N ILE A 102 -6.77 -2.80 14.67
CA ILE A 102 -8.13 -2.93 14.17
C ILE A 102 -9.02 -3.61 15.20
N ALA A 103 -10.33 -3.46 15.00
CA ALA A 103 -11.40 -4.08 15.76
C ALA A 103 -11.46 -3.63 17.23
N GLN A 104 -12.62 -3.86 17.83
CA GLN A 104 -12.92 -3.50 19.22
C GLN A 104 -11.93 -4.12 20.22
N ASP A 105 -11.49 -5.35 19.96
CA ASP A 105 -10.59 -6.08 20.84
C ASP A 105 -9.11 -5.71 20.68
N GLN A 106 -8.80 -4.69 19.87
CA GLN A 106 -7.48 -4.16 19.59
C GLN A 106 -6.50 -5.22 19.10
N TRP A 107 -6.64 -5.59 17.83
CA TRP A 107 -5.76 -6.52 17.13
C TRP A 107 -4.79 -5.76 16.25
N GLN A 108 -3.49 -5.87 16.51
CA GLN A 108 -2.45 -5.31 15.66
C GLN A 108 -2.13 -6.25 14.50
N ILE A 109 -1.99 -5.71 13.29
CA ILE A 109 -1.48 -6.44 12.14
C ILE A 109 0.03 -6.58 12.24
N THR A 110 0.51 -7.80 12.47
CA THR A 110 1.95 -8.09 12.64
C THR A 110 2.60 -8.69 11.40
N ALA A 111 1.81 -9.28 10.49
CA ALA A 111 2.27 -9.67 9.17
C ALA A 111 1.14 -9.65 8.13
N ILE A 112 1.47 -9.25 6.91
CA ILE A 112 0.58 -9.35 5.74
C ILE A 112 1.30 -10.22 4.72
N GLU A 113 0.79 -11.43 4.51
CA GLU A 113 1.34 -12.41 3.58
C GLU A 113 0.40 -12.61 2.40
N THR A 114 0.89 -13.23 1.32
CA THR A 114 0.11 -13.45 0.08
C THR A 114 -1.19 -14.24 0.27
N ARG A 115 -1.32 -15.04 1.34
CA ARG A 115 -2.50 -15.91 1.57
C ARG A 115 -3.16 -15.72 2.93
N ARG A 116 -2.59 -14.88 3.79
CA ARG A 116 -3.10 -14.71 5.15
C ARG A 116 -2.60 -13.41 5.76
N ILE A 117 -3.37 -12.91 6.72
CA ILE A 117 -3.00 -11.79 7.58
C ILE A 117 -2.79 -12.35 8.99
N VAL A 118 -1.71 -11.95 9.64
CA VAL A 118 -1.40 -12.32 11.02
C VAL A 118 -1.68 -11.14 11.91
N LEU A 119 -2.49 -11.39 12.94
CA LEU A 119 -2.91 -10.44 13.93
C LEU A 119 -2.42 -10.88 15.31
N GLN A 120 -2.09 -9.91 16.16
CA GLN A 120 -1.75 -10.13 17.55
C GLN A 120 -2.61 -9.23 18.43
N ARG A 121 -3.16 -9.76 19.52
CA ARG A 121 -3.96 -8.94 20.43
C ARG A 121 -3.05 -8.05 21.27
N CYS A 122 -3.38 -6.77 21.33
CA CYS A 122 -2.58 -5.75 22.01
C CYS A 122 -2.41 -6.02 23.51
N GLN A 123 -3.51 -6.32 24.18
CA GLN A 123 -3.52 -6.58 25.64
C GLN A 123 -2.99 -7.97 26.00
N THR A 124 -2.85 -8.87 25.03
CA THR A 124 -2.41 -10.26 25.26
C THR A 124 -1.54 -10.71 24.09
N PRO A 125 -0.26 -10.30 24.04
CA PRO A 125 0.65 -10.60 22.93
C PRO A 125 0.81 -12.09 22.58
N SER A 126 0.58 -12.99 23.54
CA SER A 126 0.59 -14.43 23.33
C SER A 126 -0.59 -14.92 22.48
N LEU A 127 -1.66 -14.13 22.36
CA LEU A 127 -2.82 -14.45 21.55
C LEU A 127 -2.64 -13.91 20.13
N GLN A 128 -2.45 -14.84 19.19
CA GLN A 128 -2.36 -14.54 17.77
C GLN A 128 -3.52 -15.16 17.00
N ARG A 129 -3.85 -14.54 15.87
CA ARG A 129 -4.86 -15.03 14.92
C ARG A 129 -4.32 -14.92 13.51
N SER A 130 -4.62 -15.91 12.69
CA SER A 130 -4.38 -15.86 11.26
C SER A 130 -5.71 -15.83 10.53
N ILE A 131 -5.88 -14.86 9.63
CA ILE A 131 -7.08 -14.70 8.81
C ILE A 131 -6.69 -15.06 7.37
N PRO A 132 -7.33 -16.07 6.74
CA PRO A 132 -7.08 -16.40 5.34
C PRO A 132 -7.66 -15.30 4.42
N LEU A 133 -7.03 -15.14 3.26
CA LEU A 133 -7.50 -14.27 2.16
C LEU A 133 -8.39 -15.03 1.18
#